data_AF-A0AAV9XQK0-F1
#
_entry.id   AF-A0AAV9XQK0-F1
#
_cell.length_a   1.000
_cell.length_b   1.000
_cell.length_c   1.000
_cell.angle_alpha   90.00
_cell.angle_beta   90.00
_cell.angle_gamma   90.00
#
_symmetry.space_group_name_H-M   'P 1'
#
loop_
_entity.id
_entity.type
_entity.pdbx_description
1 polymer ?
#
loop_
_entity_poly.entity_id
_entity_poly.type
_entity_poly.pdbx_seq_one_letter_code
_entity_poly.pdbx_strand_id
1 'polypeptide(L)'
;MSSETLPDAPAPNKNEARRDSADGDAPRQKRIACVVCRKRKLKCDGARPACGTCSRLGHNCSYDEIRRKSGPKRGYVKALEARLAQVETLLKTQDGPVETPHSKNIDNMTAISQNSLNFSISNVADFQEVLRQKKAKEEAAAAQQQQQSNFNMEETQDFPSAPEFRPFSDIPNMSAGASASGFDSGLLDKPQLSWEMIQLGIDEPLPEQHIIDTLHDLYFEKVAPCGPMIHRPRYLASLDLAPTARPPICLRYAIWTLAASVSDQYQSLQTIFYRRARKYAEEVEMKGHGEGVVSVAFAQTWSLLSTYEYKLMYFPRAWMSAGRAVRLCHMLGLNRLDGVGLDVKQCIAPPKDWTELEERRRTFWAAFCNDRYASIGTGWPMQIDEKDIMTHLPSSDDAFEAGRPTKSFTLKEALTPHGAPSLSSYAGVIIMAALVGRNLLHLHRPDEGEDDSDYEKGEFWRRHRHMDNILLNTVMSLPPQFKLPNGIMNPNIVFTNMNIHTCTICLHQAAIFKADKYKLPSSVSKESKYRCVSAAAQITAIMKMIGSQDMTSVSLSIPFKYLISNIV
;
A
#
# COMPACT_ATOMS: atom_id res chain seq x y z
N MET A 1 -13.42 -88.73 3.13
CA MET A 1 -13.34 -88.51 4.58
C MET A 1 -11.87 -88.40 4.95
N SER A 2 -11.53 -87.45 5.82
CA SER A 2 -10.26 -87.42 6.57
C SER A 2 -9.04 -86.89 5.77
N SER A 3 -8.38 -85.82 6.25
CA SER A 3 -7.17 -85.79 7.11
C SER A 3 -5.87 -85.84 6.27
N GLU A 4 -5.08 -84.77 6.17
CA GLU A 4 -3.97 -84.33 7.07
C GLU A 4 -2.57 -84.50 6.40
N THR A 5 -1.79 -83.39 6.43
CA THR A 5 -0.31 -83.24 6.59
C THR A 5 0.75 -83.76 5.59
N LEU A 6 1.55 -82.79 5.04
CA LEU A 6 3.03 -82.65 4.85
C LEU A 6 3.82 -83.70 3.99
N PRO A 7 5.11 -83.52 3.52
CA PRO A 7 6.09 -82.39 3.52
C PRO A 7 6.94 -82.19 2.19
N ASP A 8 8.03 -81.41 2.30
CA ASP A 8 9.11 -80.87 1.41
C ASP A 8 9.82 -81.65 0.25
N ALA A 9 10.31 -80.82 -0.71
CA ALA A 9 11.55 -80.84 -1.55
C ALA A 9 11.83 -82.02 -2.55
N PRO A 10 12.68 -81.89 -3.63
CA PRO A 10 13.78 -80.94 -3.91
C PRO A 10 13.92 -80.40 -5.38
N ALA A 11 14.89 -79.50 -5.61
CA ALA A 11 15.38 -79.04 -6.94
C ALA A 11 16.40 -80.03 -7.55
N PRO A 12 16.66 -80.08 -8.89
CA PRO A 12 17.72 -79.21 -9.47
C PRO A 12 17.68 -78.90 -11.00
N ASN A 13 18.27 -77.74 -11.36
CA ASN A 13 19.26 -77.48 -12.43
C ASN A 13 19.04 -77.96 -13.89
N LYS A 14 19.16 -77.03 -14.87
CA LYS A 14 20.15 -77.08 -15.97
C LYS A 14 20.20 -75.78 -16.79
N ASN A 15 21.43 -75.33 -17.00
CA ASN A 15 21.88 -74.28 -17.91
C ASN A 15 21.30 -74.42 -19.33
N GLU A 16 21.01 -73.29 -19.98
CA GLU A 16 21.42 -73.08 -21.36
C GLU A 16 21.56 -71.59 -21.69
N ALA A 17 22.58 -71.32 -22.50
CA ALA A 17 23.11 -70.03 -22.83
C ALA A 17 22.82 -69.69 -24.30
N ARG A 18 22.64 -68.40 -24.60
CA ARG A 18 23.38 -67.59 -25.61
C ARG A 18 22.48 -66.50 -26.24
N ARG A 19 23.03 -65.26 -26.21
CA ARG A 19 23.23 -64.26 -27.30
C ARG A 19 22.02 -63.94 -28.20
N ASP A 20 21.76 -62.73 -28.68
CA ASP A 20 22.33 -61.38 -28.69
C ASP A 20 21.24 -60.60 -29.48
N SER A 21 20.67 -59.47 -29.07
CA SER A 21 21.12 -58.11 -29.40
C SER A 21 19.90 -57.19 -29.49
N ALA A 22 20.15 -55.91 -29.23
CA ALA A 22 19.46 -54.72 -29.72
C ALA A 22 18.15 -54.25 -29.06
N ASP A 23 18.29 -53.04 -28.51
CA ASP A 23 17.36 -51.92 -28.52
C ASP A 23 16.44 -51.69 -27.30
N GLY A 24 16.37 -50.43 -26.88
CA GLY A 24 15.54 -49.95 -25.77
C GLY A 24 16.31 -49.23 -24.67
N ASP A 25 16.75 -47.99 -24.95
CA ASP A 25 17.19 -47.02 -23.95
C ASP A 25 16.04 -46.65 -23.01
N ALA A 26 15.86 -47.43 -21.94
CA ALA A 26 15.04 -47.06 -20.79
C ALA A 26 15.95 -46.42 -19.73
N PRO A 27 15.65 -45.19 -19.24
CA PRO A 27 16.50 -44.51 -18.28
C PRO A 27 16.55 -45.29 -16.97
N ARG A 28 17.73 -45.80 -16.62
CA ARG A 28 17.99 -46.48 -15.33
C ARG A 28 17.53 -45.60 -14.17
N GLN A 29 16.51 -46.05 -13.45
CA GLN A 29 15.93 -45.36 -12.29
C GLN A 29 17.04 -45.10 -11.25
N LYS A 30 17.36 -43.83 -10.99
CA LYS A 30 18.44 -43.42 -10.09
C LYS A 30 18.16 -43.94 -8.67
N ARG A 31 18.97 -44.88 -8.17
CA ARG A 31 18.86 -45.41 -6.81
C ARG A 31 19.01 -44.28 -5.78
N ILE A 32 17.99 -44.07 -4.97
CA ILE A 32 17.98 -43.09 -3.89
C ILE A 32 18.47 -43.78 -2.61
N ALA A 33 19.43 -43.18 -1.90
CA ALA A 33 19.86 -43.66 -0.59
C ALA A 33 18.84 -43.31 0.50
N CYS A 34 18.68 -44.16 1.53
CA CYS A 34 17.77 -43.89 2.65
C CYS A 34 18.21 -42.67 3.48
N VAL A 35 17.30 -42.13 4.31
CA VAL A 35 17.54 -40.93 5.11
C VAL A 35 18.70 -41.13 6.10
N VAL A 36 18.78 -42.30 6.73
CA VAL A 36 19.82 -42.62 7.72
C VAL A 36 21.19 -42.68 7.07
N CYS A 37 21.33 -43.41 5.95
CA CYS A 37 22.60 -43.49 5.22
C CYS A 37 23.03 -42.13 4.65
N ARG A 38 22.08 -41.26 4.23
CA ARG A 38 22.39 -39.88 3.84
C ARG A 38 22.92 -39.04 5.01
N LYS A 39 22.22 -39.06 6.16
CA LYS A 39 22.60 -38.26 7.34
C LYS A 39 23.96 -38.70 7.92
N ARG A 40 24.23 -40.01 7.91
CA ARG A 40 25.47 -40.59 8.44
C ARG A 40 26.58 -40.77 7.40
N LYS A 41 26.34 -40.37 6.14
CA LYS A 41 27.27 -40.51 5.00
C LYS A 41 27.78 -41.95 4.80
N LEU A 42 26.90 -42.93 4.99
CA LEU A 42 27.20 -44.36 4.80
C LEU A 42 26.76 -44.82 3.40
N LYS A 43 27.44 -45.84 2.85
CA LYS A 43 27.05 -46.45 1.58
C LYS A 43 25.68 -47.12 1.74
N CYS A 44 24.76 -46.87 0.82
CA CYS A 44 23.41 -47.44 0.81
C CYS A 44 23.21 -48.26 -0.45
N ASP A 45 22.77 -49.51 -0.30
CA ASP A 45 22.46 -50.42 -1.41
C ASP A 45 21.07 -50.17 -2.03
N GLY A 46 20.17 -49.51 -1.27
CA GLY A 46 18.87 -49.05 -1.76
C GLY A 46 17.78 -50.12 -1.70
N ALA A 47 18.02 -51.24 -1.02
CA ALA A 47 17.01 -52.29 -0.82
C ALA A 47 15.84 -51.77 0.04
N ARG A 48 14.63 -52.27 -0.24
CA ARG A 48 13.38 -52.00 0.50
C ARG A 48 12.85 -53.33 1.07
N PRO A 49 12.31 -53.38 2.29
CA PRO A 49 11.91 -52.26 3.16
C PRO A 49 13.05 -51.59 3.95
N ALA A 50 14.19 -52.26 4.14
CA ALA A 50 15.37 -51.69 4.78
C ALA A 50 16.65 -51.96 3.98
N CYS A 51 17.55 -50.98 3.92
CA CYS A 51 18.85 -51.13 3.23
C CYS A 51 19.79 -52.03 4.04
N GLY A 52 20.69 -52.77 3.39
CA GLY A 52 21.56 -53.75 4.07
C GLY A 52 22.46 -53.14 5.15
N THR A 53 22.84 -51.87 4.98
CA THR A 53 23.61 -51.12 5.97
C THR A 53 22.79 -50.74 7.20
N CYS A 54 21.52 -50.35 7.03
CA CYS A 54 20.64 -50.05 8.16
C CYS A 54 20.18 -51.31 8.89
N SER A 55 19.92 -52.40 8.15
CA SER A 55 19.57 -53.70 8.72
C SER A 55 20.69 -54.23 9.63
N ARG A 56 21.95 -54.22 9.14
CA ARG A 56 23.10 -54.69 9.91
C ARG A 56 23.42 -53.83 11.15
N LEU A 57 23.13 -52.54 11.11
CA LEU A 57 23.42 -51.59 12.20
C LEU A 57 22.21 -51.37 13.14
N GLY A 58 21.10 -52.07 12.92
CA GLY A 58 19.89 -51.94 13.74
C GLY A 58 19.24 -50.56 13.67
N HIS A 59 19.36 -49.86 12.53
CA HIS A 59 18.76 -48.54 12.34
C HIS A 59 17.41 -48.60 11.63
N ASN A 60 16.44 -47.81 12.09
CA ASN A 60 15.13 -47.69 11.44
C ASN A 60 15.28 -46.99 10.08
N CYS A 61 15.12 -47.75 8.99
CA CYS A 61 15.42 -47.30 7.63
C CYS A 61 14.19 -46.70 6.95
N SER A 62 14.21 -45.39 6.67
CA SER A 62 13.14 -44.71 5.94
C SER A 62 13.63 -44.06 4.65
N TYR A 63 12.74 -44.00 3.66
CA TYR A 63 12.93 -43.30 2.39
C TYR A 63 11.83 -42.24 2.24
N ASP A 64 12.18 -40.96 2.33
CA ASP A 64 11.22 -39.88 2.08
C ASP A 64 10.86 -39.82 0.58
N GLU A 65 9.55 -39.78 0.26
CA GLU A 65 9.06 -39.68 -1.13
C GLU A 65 9.10 -38.25 -1.68
N ILE A 66 9.29 -37.23 -0.84
CA ILE A 66 9.27 -35.82 -1.24
C ILE A 66 10.68 -35.21 -1.12
N ARG A 67 11.30 -34.90 -2.27
CA ARG A 67 12.59 -34.21 -2.31
C ARG A 67 12.41 -32.72 -1.98
N ARG A 68 12.81 -32.27 -0.79
CA ARG A 68 13.02 -30.84 -0.53
C ARG A 68 14.11 -30.31 -1.49
N LYS A 69 13.78 -29.34 -2.34
CA LYS A 69 14.70 -28.73 -3.31
C LYS A 69 15.87 -28.09 -2.54
N SER A 70 17.08 -28.61 -2.74
CA SER A 70 18.32 -27.97 -2.25
C SER A 70 18.46 -26.59 -2.90
N GLY A 71 18.99 -25.62 -2.14
CA GLY A 71 19.16 -24.22 -2.58
C GLY A 71 19.99 -24.03 -3.85
N PRO A 72 20.16 -22.77 -4.29
CA PRO A 72 20.74 -22.44 -5.60
C PRO A 72 22.12 -23.10 -5.80
N LYS A 73 22.36 -23.64 -7.00
CA LYS A 73 23.60 -24.37 -7.31
C LYS A 73 24.81 -23.44 -7.10
N ARG A 74 25.83 -23.97 -6.40
CA ARG A 74 27.11 -23.35 -6.01
C ARG A 74 27.86 -22.56 -7.11
N GLY A 75 27.51 -22.72 -8.38
CA GLY A 75 28.05 -21.92 -9.50
C GLY A 75 27.41 -20.54 -9.69
N TYR A 76 26.18 -20.31 -9.18
CA TYR A 76 25.47 -19.04 -9.33
C TYR A 76 26.12 -17.90 -8.53
N VAL A 77 26.62 -18.22 -7.34
CA VAL A 77 27.37 -17.26 -6.49
C VAL A 77 28.69 -16.87 -7.14
N LYS A 78 29.43 -17.84 -7.70
CA LYS A 78 30.71 -17.59 -8.38
C LYS A 78 30.54 -16.75 -9.65
N ALA A 79 29.42 -16.89 -10.35
CA ALA A 79 29.08 -16.04 -11.51
C ALA A 79 28.70 -14.60 -11.10
N LEU A 80 28.07 -14.43 -9.93
CA LEU A 80 27.77 -13.12 -9.36
C LEU A 80 29.04 -12.40 -8.87
N GLU A 81 29.95 -13.12 -8.22
CA GLU A 81 31.25 -12.59 -7.79
C GLU A 81 32.11 -12.13 -8.98
N ALA A 82 32.12 -12.92 -10.08
CA ALA A 82 32.82 -12.54 -11.30
C ALA A 82 32.23 -11.29 -11.98
N ARG A 83 30.90 -11.12 -11.94
CA ARG A 83 30.23 -9.92 -12.44
C ARG A 83 30.51 -8.70 -11.57
N LEU A 84 30.57 -8.86 -10.25
CA LEU A 84 30.86 -7.76 -9.32
C LEU A 84 32.28 -7.20 -9.56
N ALA A 85 33.27 -8.10 -9.71
CA ALA A 85 34.65 -7.71 -10.00
C ALA A 85 34.80 -6.96 -11.35
N GLN A 86 34.00 -7.33 -12.35
CA GLN A 86 34.00 -6.67 -13.65
C GLN A 86 33.43 -5.24 -13.57
N VAL A 87 32.39 -5.03 -12.77
CA VAL A 87 31.78 -3.70 -12.52
C VAL A 87 32.70 -2.81 -11.69
N GLU A 88 33.37 -3.35 -10.67
CA GLU A 88 34.34 -2.59 -9.86
C GLU A 88 35.55 -2.13 -10.68
N THR A 89 35.98 -2.94 -11.66
CA THR A 89 37.08 -2.57 -12.56
C THR A 89 36.67 -1.46 -13.52
N LEU A 90 35.42 -1.47 -13.99
CA LEU A 90 34.87 -0.43 -14.88
C LEU A 90 34.63 0.91 -14.16
N LEU A 91 34.36 0.90 -12.85
CA LEU A 91 34.21 2.11 -12.06
C LEU A 91 35.56 2.76 -11.73
N LYS A 92 36.63 1.97 -11.53
CA LYS A 92 37.98 2.51 -11.29
C LYS A 92 38.62 3.18 -12.51
N THR A 93 38.18 2.87 -13.73
CA THR A 93 38.65 3.53 -14.96
C THR A 93 37.94 4.86 -15.25
N GLN A 94 36.90 5.21 -14.51
CA GLN A 94 36.14 6.45 -14.71
C GLN A 94 36.58 7.62 -13.81
N ASP A 95 37.38 7.36 -12.77
CA ASP A 95 37.93 8.41 -11.90
C ASP A 95 39.39 8.70 -12.27
N GLY A 96 39.60 9.71 -13.11
CA GLY A 96 40.89 10.39 -13.33
C GLY A 96 41.01 11.69 -12.51
N PRO A 97 42.23 12.18 -12.20
CA PRO A 97 42.50 12.97 -11.00
C PRO A 97 42.17 14.46 -11.11
N VAL A 98 41.76 15.03 -9.98
CA VAL A 98 41.42 16.44 -9.75
C VAL A 98 42.70 17.26 -9.57
N GLU A 99 42.94 18.22 -10.46
CA GLU A 99 43.83 19.36 -10.23
C GLU A 99 43.00 20.63 -9.95
N THR A 100 43.19 21.22 -8.78
CA THR A 100 42.68 22.55 -8.40
C THR A 100 43.59 23.67 -8.90
N PRO A 101 43.02 24.79 -9.39
CA PRO A 101 43.64 26.09 -9.13
C PRO A 101 42.68 27.17 -8.61
N HIS A 102 43.29 28.05 -7.82
CA HIS A 102 42.76 29.21 -7.11
C HIS A 102 42.15 30.32 -7.98
N SER A 103 41.04 30.86 -7.48
CA SER A 103 40.63 32.28 -7.37
C SER A 103 41.35 33.32 -8.24
N LYS A 104 40.65 33.86 -9.27
CA LYS A 104 40.54 35.30 -9.59
C LYS A 104 39.22 35.58 -10.35
N ASN A 105 38.67 36.77 -10.09
CA ASN A 105 37.57 37.46 -10.79
C ASN A 105 36.13 37.17 -10.31
N ILE A 106 35.87 37.71 -9.13
CA ILE A 106 34.63 38.43 -8.80
C ILE A 106 34.45 39.50 -9.89
N ASP A 107 33.40 39.38 -10.72
CA ASP A 107 32.72 40.48 -11.44
C ASP A 107 31.61 40.02 -12.44
N ASN A 108 31.24 38.74 -12.50
CA ASN A 108 30.19 38.25 -13.43
C ASN A 108 28.97 37.59 -12.75
N MET A 109 28.53 38.09 -11.59
CA MET A 109 27.33 37.58 -10.90
C MET A 109 26.03 38.38 -11.13
N THR A 110 26.03 39.34 -12.05
CA THR A 110 24.84 40.13 -12.44
C THR A 110 24.33 39.83 -13.85
N ALA A 111 24.99 38.96 -14.62
CA ALA A 111 24.57 38.59 -15.97
C ALA A 111 23.86 37.22 -16.08
N ILE A 112 23.80 36.42 -15.01
CA ILE A 112 23.13 35.10 -14.99
C ILE A 112 21.66 35.20 -14.53
N SER A 113 21.23 36.34 -13.98
CA SER A 113 19.83 36.54 -13.56
C SER A 113 18.88 36.95 -14.69
N GLN A 114 19.38 37.16 -15.92
CA GLN A 114 18.54 37.54 -17.08
C GLN A 114 18.41 36.43 -18.13
N ASN A 115 19.20 35.36 -18.07
CA ASN A 115 19.12 34.24 -19.02
C ASN A 115 18.31 33.03 -18.54
N SER A 116 17.76 33.05 -17.33
CA SER A 116 16.85 32.02 -16.81
C SER A 116 15.38 32.23 -17.22
N LEU A 117 15.08 33.26 -18.01
CA LEU A 117 13.73 33.54 -18.53
C LEU A 117 13.49 33.06 -19.97
N ASN A 118 14.45 32.38 -20.60
CA ASN A 118 14.31 31.89 -21.99
C ASN A 118 14.38 30.37 -22.16
N PHE A 119 14.28 29.57 -21.09
CA PHE A 119 14.19 28.12 -21.25
C PHE A 119 12.74 27.65 -21.37
N SER A 120 12.14 27.94 -22.52
CA SER A 120 10.96 27.20 -23.00
C SER A 120 10.98 27.14 -24.52
N ILE A 121 10.57 25.98 -25.05
CA ILE A 121 10.01 25.71 -26.40
C ILE A 121 10.78 24.71 -27.29
N SER A 122 12.04 24.32 -27.04
CA SER A 122 12.78 23.53 -28.08
C SER A 122 12.66 22.00 -28.05
N ASN A 123 12.33 21.32 -26.94
CA ASN A 123 12.50 19.85 -26.87
C ASN A 123 11.21 19.02 -26.71
N VAL A 124 10.04 19.58 -27.05
CA VAL A 124 8.79 18.78 -27.11
C VAL A 124 8.87 17.76 -28.26
N ALA A 125 9.56 18.09 -29.36
CA ALA A 125 9.75 17.17 -30.49
C ALA A 125 10.66 15.98 -30.14
N ASP A 126 11.73 16.21 -29.39
CA ASP A 126 12.66 15.14 -28.97
C ASP A 126 12.00 14.17 -27.99
N PHE A 127 11.14 14.67 -27.09
CA PHE A 127 10.42 13.81 -26.15
C PHE A 127 9.32 12.98 -26.84
N GLN A 128 8.64 13.54 -27.85
CA GLN A 128 7.67 12.81 -28.66
C GLN A 128 8.32 11.68 -29.48
N GLU A 129 9.54 11.89 -30.00
CA GLU A 129 10.27 10.86 -30.74
C GLU A 129 10.76 9.72 -29.83
N VAL A 130 11.17 10.01 -28.59
CA VAL A 130 11.52 8.99 -27.59
C VAL A 130 10.31 8.11 -27.22
N LEU A 131 9.12 8.71 -27.06
CA LEU A 131 7.90 7.96 -26.79
C LEU A 131 7.45 7.11 -27.99
N ARG A 132 7.63 7.62 -29.22
CA ARG A 132 7.35 6.89 -30.45
C ARG A 132 8.26 5.68 -30.63
N GLN A 133 9.55 5.84 -30.33
CA GLN A 133 10.54 4.75 -30.35
C GLN A 133 10.27 3.68 -29.28
N LYS A 134 9.77 4.09 -28.10
CA LYS A 134 9.39 3.16 -27.03
C LYS A 134 8.15 2.33 -27.41
N LYS A 135 7.13 2.98 -27.99
CA LYS A 135 5.91 2.30 -28.48
C LYS A 135 6.22 1.32 -29.62
N ALA A 136 7.10 1.70 -30.56
CA ALA A 136 7.53 0.81 -31.65
C ALA A 136 8.33 -0.42 -31.14
N LYS A 137 9.11 -0.28 -30.06
CA LYS A 137 9.80 -1.41 -29.42
C LYS A 137 8.85 -2.36 -28.69
N GLU A 138 7.81 -1.83 -28.06
CA GLU A 138 6.78 -2.63 -27.37
C GLU A 138 5.89 -3.39 -28.36
N GLU A 139 5.53 -2.78 -29.49
CA GLU A 139 4.77 -3.43 -30.58
C GLU A 139 5.60 -4.51 -31.30
N ALA A 140 6.91 -4.29 -31.49
CA ALA A 140 7.82 -5.31 -32.03
C ALA A 140 8.03 -6.50 -31.08
N ALA A 141 8.02 -6.26 -29.76
CA ALA A 141 8.10 -7.32 -28.75
C ALA A 141 6.81 -8.15 -28.66
N ALA A 142 5.64 -7.52 -28.87
CA ALA A 142 4.35 -8.20 -28.92
C ALA A 142 4.20 -9.09 -30.18
N ALA A 143 4.73 -8.65 -31.33
CA ALA A 143 4.71 -9.43 -32.56
C ALA A 143 5.60 -10.70 -32.49
N GLN A 144 6.68 -10.68 -31.69
CA GLN A 144 7.55 -11.85 -31.49
C GLN A 144 6.94 -12.92 -30.57
N GLN A 145 5.98 -12.58 -29.70
CA GLN A 145 5.31 -13.55 -28.82
C GLN A 145 4.18 -14.34 -29.50
N GLN A 146 3.60 -13.83 -30.60
CA GLN A 146 2.54 -14.53 -31.34
C GLN A 146 3.04 -15.65 -32.27
N GLN A 147 4.35 -15.75 -32.52
CA GLN A 147 4.94 -16.82 -33.35
C GLN A 147 5.35 -18.09 -32.57
N GLN A 148 5.21 -18.11 -31.23
CA GLN A 148 5.56 -19.28 -30.40
C GLN A 148 4.36 -20.04 -29.79
N SER A 149 3.11 -19.66 -30.10
CA SER A 149 1.92 -20.30 -29.55
C SER A 149 1.03 -21.00 -30.61
N ASN A 150 1.64 -21.64 -31.60
CA ASN A 150 0.97 -22.61 -32.45
C ASN A 150 1.67 -23.96 -32.29
N PHE A 151 1.24 -24.79 -31.32
CA PHE A 151 1.20 -26.25 -31.45
C PHE A 151 0.45 -26.88 -30.26
N ASN A 152 -0.50 -27.76 -30.61
CA ASN A 152 -1.27 -28.73 -29.81
C ASN A 152 -2.50 -28.26 -29.01
N MET A 153 -3.63 -28.42 -29.70
CA MET A 153 -4.98 -28.65 -29.19
C MET A 153 -5.28 -30.15 -29.33
N GLU A 154 -5.55 -30.86 -28.23
CA GLU A 154 -6.45 -32.03 -28.11
C GLU A 154 -6.22 -32.69 -26.74
N GLU A 155 -7.22 -32.67 -25.85
CA GLU A 155 -7.96 -33.87 -25.39
C GLU A 155 -8.94 -33.47 -24.26
N THR A 156 -10.22 -33.65 -24.52
CA THR A 156 -11.35 -33.49 -23.58
C THR A 156 -11.46 -34.70 -22.66
N GLN A 157 -11.53 -34.51 -21.33
CA GLN A 157 -12.05 -35.52 -20.40
C GLN A 157 -12.89 -34.91 -19.29
N ASP A 158 -13.98 -35.62 -19.00
CA ASP A 158 -15.16 -35.26 -18.21
C ASP A 158 -14.91 -35.01 -16.71
N PHE A 159 -15.70 -34.08 -16.14
CA PHE A 159 -15.86 -33.88 -14.71
C PHE A 159 -16.89 -34.85 -14.12
N PRO A 160 -16.62 -35.55 -13.00
CA PRO A 160 -17.67 -36.09 -12.16
C PRO A 160 -18.13 -35.07 -11.12
N SER A 161 -19.45 -35.05 -10.96
CA SER A 161 -20.29 -34.16 -10.14
C SER A 161 -19.98 -34.16 -8.65
N ALA A 162 -20.34 -33.03 -8.01
CA ALA A 162 -20.28 -32.80 -6.58
C ALA A 162 -21.14 -33.79 -5.75
N PRO A 163 -20.76 -34.10 -4.49
CA PRO A 163 -21.70 -34.60 -3.51
C PRO A 163 -22.19 -33.51 -2.56
N GLU A 164 -23.43 -33.72 -2.13
CA GLU A 164 -24.33 -32.83 -1.43
C GLU A 164 -24.01 -32.59 0.05
N PHE A 165 -24.58 -31.48 0.52
CA PHE A 165 -24.70 -31.02 1.90
C PHE A 165 -25.37 -32.06 2.83
N ARG A 166 -24.83 -32.24 4.03
CA ARG A 166 -25.59 -32.75 5.19
C ARG A 166 -25.24 -31.92 6.44
N PRO A 167 -26.23 -31.42 7.19
CA PRO A 167 -26.02 -30.80 8.49
C PRO A 167 -26.05 -31.88 9.57
N PHE A 168 -25.17 -31.87 10.57
CA PHE A 168 -25.49 -32.42 11.89
C PHE A 168 -24.51 -31.96 12.97
N SER A 169 -25.08 -31.91 14.17
CA SER A 169 -24.66 -31.34 15.44
C SER A 169 -23.63 -32.18 16.22
N ASP A 170 -23.14 -31.53 17.30
CA ASP A 170 -22.46 -32.07 18.49
C ASP A 170 -21.04 -32.60 18.29
N ILE A 171 -20.03 -32.13 19.05
CA ILE A 171 -19.51 -32.67 20.34
C ILE A 171 -18.50 -31.64 20.98
N PRO A 172 -17.85 -31.86 22.15
CA PRO A 172 -18.13 -31.19 23.42
C PRO A 172 -17.01 -30.28 23.98
N ASN A 173 -17.40 -29.53 25.01
CA ASN A 173 -16.58 -28.74 25.93
C ASN A 173 -15.52 -29.61 26.66
N MET A 174 -14.24 -29.22 26.62
CA MET A 174 -13.19 -29.77 27.50
C MET A 174 -12.62 -28.67 28.39
N SER A 175 -13.07 -28.69 29.64
CA SER A 175 -12.45 -28.03 30.79
C SER A 175 -11.14 -28.75 31.17
N ALA A 176 -10.03 -28.03 31.21
CA ALA A 176 -8.78 -28.52 31.79
C ALA A 176 -8.55 -27.83 33.15
N GLY A 177 -8.80 -28.57 34.23
CA GLY A 177 -8.21 -28.32 35.53
C GLY A 177 -6.92 -29.12 35.66
N ALA A 178 -5.86 -28.51 36.20
CA ALA A 178 -4.73 -29.22 36.76
C ALA A 178 -4.04 -28.36 37.84
N SER A 179 -4.19 -28.82 39.07
CA SER A 179 -3.42 -28.46 40.25
C SER A 179 -2.03 -29.12 40.24
N ALA A 180 -0.98 -28.39 40.60
CA ALA A 180 0.19 -28.96 41.27
C ALA A 180 1.03 -27.86 41.97
N SER A 181 1.30 -28.11 43.24
CA SER A 181 2.05 -27.31 44.21
C SER A 181 3.57 -27.56 44.15
N GLY A 182 4.36 -26.47 44.24
CA GLY A 182 5.64 -26.32 44.97
C GLY A 182 6.87 -27.16 44.60
N PHE A 183 7.94 -26.52 44.09
CA PHE A 183 9.23 -26.34 44.81
C PHE A 183 10.19 -25.39 44.05
N ASP A 184 10.62 -24.36 44.78
CA ASP A 184 11.88 -23.60 44.87
C ASP A 184 12.69 -23.05 43.66
N SER A 185 12.76 -21.72 43.67
CA SER A 185 13.87 -20.76 43.47
C SER A 185 14.93 -20.94 42.38
N GLY A 186 15.08 -19.85 41.60
CA GLY A 186 16.38 -19.42 41.10
C GLY A 186 16.54 -19.34 39.58
N LEU A 187 15.63 -18.66 38.86
CA LEU A 187 15.88 -18.08 37.51
C LEU A 187 14.78 -17.07 37.18
N LEU A 188 15.01 -15.80 37.53
CA LEU A 188 14.13 -14.68 37.21
C LEU A 188 14.16 -14.34 35.71
N ASP A 189 12.98 -13.96 35.21
CA ASP A 189 12.75 -12.97 34.13
C ASP A 189 12.62 -13.34 32.64
N LYS A 190 12.06 -14.50 32.29
CA LYS A 190 11.57 -14.75 30.90
C LYS A 190 10.21 -15.47 30.66
N PRO A 191 9.35 -15.87 31.64
CA PRO A 191 8.08 -16.53 31.29
C PRO A 191 6.93 -15.59 30.88
N GLN A 192 6.95 -14.33 31.32
CA GLN A 192 5.83 -13.39 31.08
C GLN A 192 5.78 -12.92 29.62
N LEU A 193 6.93 -12.59 29.03
CA LEU A 193 7.00 -12.14 27.64
C LEU A 193 6.54 -13.24 26.65
N SER A 194 6.83 -14.52 26.95
CA SER A 194 6.43 -15.64 26.10
C SER A 194 4.92 -15.91 26.11
N TRP A 195 4.25 -15.68 27.25
CA TRP A 195 2.79 -15.83 27.35
C TRP A 195 2.01 -14.67 26.74
N GLU A 196 2.50 -13.43 26.89
CA GLU A 196 1.90 -12.29 26.20
C GLU A 196 2.05 -12.39 24.67
N MET A 197 3.21 -12.85 24.18
CA MET A 197 3.42 -13.10 22.75
C MET A 197 2.46 -14.14 22.19
N ILE A 198 2.28 -15.27 22.89
CA ILE A 198 1.36 -16.34 22.48
C ILE A 198 -0.10 -15.87 22.56
N GLN A 199 -0.47 -15.12 23.60
CA GLN A 199 -1.83 -14.59 23.77
C GLN A 199 -2.19 -13.54 22.71
N LEU A 200 -1.21 -12.73 22.29
CA LEU A 200 -1.38 -11.72 21.24
C LEU A 200 -1.18 -12.29 19.82
N GLY A 201 -0.77 -13.56 19.70
CA GLY A 201 -0.45 -14.19 18.40
C GLY A 201 0.74 -13.54 17.69
N ILE A 202 1.71 -13.03 18.45
CA ILE A 202 2.88 -12.31 17.93
C ILE A 202 4.06 -13.26 17.89
N ASP A 203 4.74 -13.32 16.75
CA ASP A 203 5.91 -14.18 16.57
C ASP A 203 7.21 -13.57 17.11
N GLU A 204 7.20 -12.26 17.42
CA GLU A 204 8.38 -11.50 17.82
C GLU A 204 8.11 -10.60 19.04
N PRO A 205 9.12 -10.29 19.87
CA PRO A 205 8.94 -9.37 20.99
C PRO A 205 8.62 -7.95 20.50
N LEU A 206 7.81 -7.25 21.28
CA LEU A 206 7.52 -5.84 21.09
C LEU A 206 8.77 -4.98 21.39
N PRO A 207 8.86 -3.77 20.82
CA PRO A 207 9.87 -2.79 21.23
C PRO A 207 9.78 -2.50 22.74
N GLU A 208 10.86 -1.97 23.32
CA GLU A 208 10.84 -1.53 24.71
C GLU A 208 9.76 -0.45 24.94
N GLN A 209 9.13 -0.46 26.12
CA GLN A 209 7.98 0.39 26.42
C GLN A 209 8.26 1.88 26.18
N HIS A 210 9.45 2.35 26.59
CA HIS A 210 9.84 3.75 26.39
C HIS A 210 9.89 4.15 24.90
N ILE A 211 10.26 3.22 24.00
CA ILE A 211 10.25 3.43 22.55
C ILE A 211 8.80 3.49 22.07
N ILE A 212 7.96 2.58 22.55
CA ILE A 212 6.53 2.55 22.22
C ILE A 212 5.85 3.87 22.59
N ASP A 213 6.07 4.36 23.80
CA ASP A 213 5.48 5.62 24.29
C ASP A 213 5.94 6.81 23.44
N THR A 214 7.24 6.90 23.18
CA THR A 214 7.83 7.93 22.32
C THR A 214 7.25 7.89 20.90
N LEU A 215 7.05 6.70 20.33
CA LEU A 215 6.46 6.54 18.99
C LEU A 215 4.97 6.94 18.97
N HIS A 216 4.21 6.69 20.04
CA HIS A 216 2.84 7.18 20.13
C HIS A 216 2.79 8.71 20.18
N ASP A 217 3.63 9.34 20.98
CA ASP A 217 3.71 10.80 21.05
C ASP A 217 4.08 11.40 19.68
N LEU A 218 5.11 10.86 19.03
CA LEU A 218 5.49 11.25 17.67
C LEU A 218 4.34 11.09 16.66
N TYR A 219 3.57 10.00 16.73
CA TYR A 219 2.42 9.81 15.85
C TYR A 219 1.36 10.90 16.07
N PHE A 220 0.93 11.10 17.32
CA PHE A 220 -0.15 12.04 17.61
C PHE A 220 0.26 13.50 17.42
N GLU A 221 1.54 13.83 17.56
CA GLU A 221 2.05 15.19 17.38
C GLU A 221 2.39 15.52 15.92
N LYS A 222 2.99 14.58 15.18
CA LYS A 222 3.53 14.86 13.83
C LYS A 222 2.74 14.24 12.68
N VAL A 223 1.97 13.18 12.92
CA VAL A 223 1.28 12.42 11.88
C VAL A 223 -0.23 12.64 11.92
N ALA A 224 -0.84 12.44 13.08
CA ALA A 224 -2.29 12.54 13.27
C ALA A 224 -2.88 13.89 12.82
N PRO A 225 -2.23 15.06 13.00
CA PRO A 225 -2.81 16.32 12.54
C PRO A 225 -3.12 16.37 11.03
N CYS A 226 -2.39 15.63 10.19
CA CYS A 226 -2.60 15.57 8.74
C CYS A 226 -3.75 14.64 8.31
N GLY A 227 -4.16 13.73 9.19
CA GLY A 227 -5.22 12.74 8.96
C GLY A 227 -5.77 12.22 10.29
N PRO A 228 -6.47 13.07 11.06
CA PRO A 228 -6.80 12.80 12.46
C PRO A 228 -7.96 11.79 12.57
N MET A 229 -7.64 10.51 12.38
CA MET A 229 -8.60 9.40 12.44
C MET A 229 -8.83 8.84 13.83
N ILE A 230 -7.82 8.85 14.70
CA ILE A 230 -7.80 8.09 15.95
C ILE A 230 -7.83 9.07 17.12
N HIS A 231 -8.75 8.88 18.06
CA HIS A 231 -8.86 9.74 19.24
C HIS A 231 -7.77 9.39 20.28
N ARG A 232 -6.79 10.29 20.50
CA ARG A 232 -5.60 10.02 21.32
C ARG A 232 -5.93 9.52 22.74
N PRO A 233 -6.80 10.19 23.53
CA PRO A 233 -7.09 9.74 24.89
C PRO A 233 -7.72 8.34 24.95
N ARG A 234 -8.60 8.01 23.99
CA ARG A 234 -9.27 6.70 23.95
C ARG A 234 -8.31 5.61 23.52
N TYR A 235 -7.49 5.90 22.51
CA TYR A 235 -6.49 4.97 22.03
C TYR A 235 -5.50 4.62 23.14
N LEU A 236 -4.92 5.62 23.82
CA LEU A 236 -3.95 5.38 24.89
C LEU A 236 -4.59 4.64 26.08
N ALA A 237 -5.77 5.06 26.54
CA ALA A 237 -6.50 4.36 27.61
C ALA A 237 -6.85 2.90 27.24
N SER A 238 -7.06 2.60 25.95
CA SER A 238 -7.35 1.24 25.50
C SER A 238 -6.14 0.30 25.55
N LEU A 239 -4.91 0.81 25.63
CA LEU A 239 -3.69 0.01 25.75
C LEU A 239 -3.59 -0.69 27.12
N ASP A 240 -4.18 -0.10 28.16
CA ASP A 240 -4.20 -0.64 29.52
C ASP A 240 -5.27 -1.72 29.73
N LEU A 241 -6.17 -1.91 28.74
CA LEU A 241 -7.21 -2.93 28.81
C LEU A 241 -6.66 -4.34 28.57
N ALA A 242 -7.52 -5.34 28.79
CA ALA A 242 -7.22 -6.74 28.48
C ALA A 242 -6.84 -6.92 26.99
N PRO A 243 -5.97 -7.89 26.64
CA PRO A 243 -5.45 -8.07 25.28
C PRO A 243 -6.50 -8.09 24.15
N THR A 244 -7.69 -8.62 24.41
CA THR A 244 -8.80 -8.67 23.44
C THR A 244 -9.51 -7.34 23.21
N ALA A 245 -9.39 -6.40 24.15
CA ALA A 245 -9.97 -5.06 24.09
C ALA A 245 -8.97 -3.98 23.64
N ARG A 246 -7.69 -4.34 23.50
CA ARG A 246 -6.65 -3.45 22.97
C ARG A 246 -6.82 -3.22 21.47
N PRO A 247 -6.24 -2.13 20.93
CA PRO A 247 -6.15 -1.94 19.49
C PRO A 247 -5.45 -3.12 18.82
N PRO A 248 -5.93 -3.59 17.65
CA PRO A 248 -5.32 -4.68 16.91
C PRO A 248 -3.82 -4.45 16.69
N ILE A 249 -3.03 -5.52 16.75
CA ILE A 249 -1.57 -5.41 16.66
C ILE A 249 -1.11 -4.81 15.32
N CYS A 250 -1.84 -5.08 14.23
CA CYS A 250 -1.59 -4.47 12.92
C CYS A 250 -1.75 -2.94 12.93
N LEU A 251 -2.75 -2.42 13.67
CA LEU A 251 -2.97 -0.98 13.83
C LEU A 251 -1.82 -0.34 14.62
N ARG A 252 -1.40 -0.97 15.73
CA ARG A 252 -0.28 -0.51 16.56
C ARG A 252 1.00 -0.41 15.74
N TYR A 253 1.34 -1.45 14.97
CA TYR A 253 2.50 -1.39 14.07
C TYR A 253 2.35 -0.35 12.96
N ALA A 254 1.16 -0.14 12.40
CA ALA A 254 0.94 0.91 11.39
C ALA A 254 1.17 2.33 11.96
N ILE A 255 0.74 2.57 13.20
CA ILE A 255 1.01 3.80 13.96
C ILE A 255 2.52 3.98 14.16
N TRP A 256 3.21 2.95 14.66
CA TRP A 256 4.66 2.99 14.89
C TRP A 256 5.46 3.14 13.59
N THR A 257 5.01 2.56 12.48
CA THR A 257 5.60 2.75 11.15
C THR A 257 5.62 4.21 10.76
N LEU A 258 4.47 4.89 10.87
CA LEU A 258 4.36 6.30 10.48
C LEU A 258 5.15 7.20 11.43
N ALA A 259 5.09 6.96 12.74
CA ALA A 259 5.89 7.68 13.74
C ALA A 259 7.41 7.54 13.47
N ALA A 260 7.88 6.31 13.26
CA ALA A 260 9.27 6.04 12.91
C ALA A 260 9.67 6.70 11.58
N SER A 261 8.74 6.86 10.64
CA SER A 261 9.03 7.51 9.35
C SER A 261 9.22 9.03 9.43
N VAL A 262 8.83 9.68 10.53
CA VAL A 262 8.95 11.13 10.74
C VAL A 262 9.96 11.49 11.84
N SER A 263 10.74 10.51 12.31
CA SER A 263 11.79 10.68 13.30
C SER A 263 13.10 10.13 12.78
N ASP A 264 14.13 10.98 12.75
CA ASP A 264 15.48 10.58 12.33
C ASP A 264 16.07 9.50 13.24
N GLN A 265 15.76 9.55 14.54
CA GLN A 265 16.22 8.58 15.54
C GLN A 265 15.68 7.16 15.27
N TYR A 266 14.43 7.04 14.84
CA TYR A 266 13.75 5.76 14.66
C TYR A 266 13.58 5.37 13.19
N GLN A 267 14.18 6.12 12.26
CA GLN A 267 14.01 5.95 10.81
C GLN A 267 14.34 4.54 10.33
N SER A 268 15.28 3.85 10.98
CA SER A 268 15.68 2.47 10.66
C SER A 268 14.58 1.44 10.98
N LEU A 269 13.68 1.75 11.94
CA LEU A 269 12.63 0.86 12.40
C LEU A 269 11.40 0.86 11.48
N GLN A 270 11.18 1.93 10.70
CA GLN A 270 9.96 2.11 9.90
C GLN A 270 9.65 0.91 8.99
N THR A 271 10.68 0.37 8.32
CA THR A 271 10.54 -0.74 7.36
C THR A 271 10.21 -2.04 8.08
N ILE A 272 10.78 -2.23 9.27
CA ILE A 272 10.53 -3.41 10.11
C ILE A 272 9.08 -3.38 10.59
N PHE A 273 8.64 -2.26 11.17
CA PHE A 273 7.27 -2.08 11.62
C PHE A 273 6.26 -2.19 10.47
N TYR A 274 6.58 -1.65 9.29
CA TYR A 274 5.70 -1.70 8.14
C TYR A 274 5.46 -3.15 7.66
N ARG A 275 6.53 -3.95 7.56
CA ARG A 275 6.41 -5.37 7.19
C ARG A 275 5.57 -6.14 8.21
N ARG A 276 5.74 -5.85 9.50
CA ARG A 276 4.96 -6.47 10.58
C ARG A 276 3.50 -6.05 10.53
N ALA A 277 3.21 -4.76 10.38
CA ALA A 277 1.84 -4.25 10.23
C ALA A 277 1.09 -4.97 9.10
N ARG A 278 1.74 -5.14 7.95
CA ARG A 278 1.17 -5.89 6.82
C ARG A 278 0.98 -7.37 7.10
N LYS A 279 2.00 -8.04 7.64
CA LYS A 279 1.92 -9.46 8.04
C LYS A 279 0.70 -9.70 8.94
N TYR A 280 0.59 -8.94 10.03
CA TYR A 280 -0.52 -9.09 10.97
C TYR A 280 -1.87 -8.66 10.38
N ALA A 281 -1.90 -7.71 9.43
CA ALA A 281 -3.13 -7.37 8.73
C ALA A 281 -3.62 -8.50 7.82
N GLU A 282 -2.70 -9.11 7.06
CA GLU A 282 -2.98 -10.25 6.17
C GLU A 282 -3.39 -11.49 6.99
N GLU A 283 -2.78 -11.72 8.16
CA GLU A 283 -3.19 -12.80 9.08
C GLU A 283 -4.61 -12.61 9.63
N VAL A 284 -5.03 -11.38 9.93
CA VAL A 284 -6.41 -11.08 10.35
C VAL A 284 -7.42 -11.42 9.26
N GLU A 285 -7.09 -11.16 7.98
CA GLU A 285 -7.96 -11.52 6.84
C GLU A 285 -8.10 -13.04 6.69
N MET A 286 -7.03 -13.79 6.98
CA MET A 286 -6.98 -15.25 6.81
C MET A 286 -7.47 -16.05 8.02
N LYS A 287 -7.66 -15.39 9.17
CA LYS A 287 -8.07 -16.05 10.42
C LYS A 287 -9.59 -16.30 10.44
N GLY A 288 -9.97 -17.50 10.86
CA GLY A 288 -11.38 -17.88 11.03
C GLY A 288 -12.13 -17.83 9.69
N HIS A 289 -13.28 -17.14 9.69
CA HIS A 289 -14.07 -16.84 8.50
C HIS A 289 -13.92 -15.37 8.05
N GLY A 290 -12.87 -14.68 8.52
CA GLY A 290 -12.63 -13.27 8.24
C GLY A 290 -13.39 -12.31 9.15
N GLU A 291 -13.97 -12.77 10.26
CA GLU A 291 -14.72 -11.93 11.20
C GLU A 291 -13.89 -10.76 11.79
N GLY A 292 -12.56 -10.94 11.89
CA GLY A 292 -11.64 -9.93 12.41
C GLY A 292 -11.50 -8.69 11.51
N VAL A 293 -11.89 -8.77 10.23
CA VAL A 293 -11.80 -7.64 9.30
C VAL A 293 -12.89 -6.60 9.54
N VAL A 294 -14.01 -6.99 10.17
CA VAL A 294 -15.19 -6.15 10.37
C VAL A 294 -15.00 -5.22 11.57
N SER A 295 -14.03 -4.31 11.46
CA SER A 295 -13.75 -3.32 12.51
C SER A 295 -13.26 -1.99 11.94
N VAL A 296 -13.61 -0.89 12.63
CA VAL A 296 -13.13 0.46 12.30
C VAL A 296 -11.60 0.53 12.39
N ALA A 297 -11.02 -0.13 13.41
CA ALA A 297 -9.58 -0.25 13.58
C ALA A 297 -8.87 -0.88 12.37
N PHE A 298 -9.50 -1.86 11.71
CA PHE A 298 -8.93 -2.49 10.52
C PHE A 298 -8.97 -1.56 9.30
N ALA A 299 -10.04 -0.77 9.14
CA ALA A 299 -10.08 0.29 8.14
C ALA A 299 -9.02 1.37 8.39
N GLN A 300 -8.83 1.78 9.65
CA GLN A 300 -7.76 2.69 10.06
C GLN A 300 -6.36 2.13 9.74
N THR A 301 -6.11 0.85 10.02
CA THR A 301 -4.83 0.17 9.68
C THR A 301 -4.50 0.31 8.20
N TRP A 302 -5.43 -0.09 7.31
CA TRP A 302 -5.19 -0.01 5.87
C TRP A 302 -5.08 1.42 5.35
N SER A 303 -5.80 2.36 5.96
CA SER A 303 -5.67 3.78 5.67
C SER A 303 -4.26 4.30 5.99
N LEU A 304 -3.73 3.99 7.19
CA LEU A 304 -2.37 4.37 7.60
C LEU A 304 -1.29 3.70 6.76
N LEU A 305 -1.45 2.41 6.44
CA LEU A 305 -0.53 1.68 5.55
C LEU A 305 -0.49 2.28 4.16
N SER A 306 -1.66 2.62 3.59
CA SER A 306 -1.75 3.29 2.30
C SER A 306 -1.00 4.63 2.31
N THR A 307 -1.17 5.44 3.35
CA THR A 307 -0.45 6.70 3.53
C THR A 307 1.07 6.50 3.56
N TYR A 308 1.55 5.50 4.30
CA TYR A 308 2.98 5.16 4.32
C TYR A 308 3.50 4.71 2.95
N GLU A 309 2.75 3.86 2.26
CA GLU A 309 3.10 3.37 0.92
C GLU A 309 3.14 4.50 -0.11
N TYR A 310 2.24 5.48 -0.02
CA TYR A 310 2.30 6.71 -0.82
C TYR A 310 3.53 7.55 -0.51
N LYS A 311 3.85 7.71 0.77
CA LYS A 311 5.06 8.42 1.22
C LYS A 311 6.34 7.81 0.61
N LEU A 312 6.37 6.48 0.45
CA LEU A 312 7.47 5.77 -0.21
C LEU A 312 7.30 5.54 -1.72
N MET A 313 6.27 6.14 -2.34
CA MET A 313 6.07 6.11 -3.79
C MET A 313 5.74 4.70 -4.33
N TYR A 314 5.21 3.83 -3.48
CA TYR A 314 4.77 2.48 -3.86
C TYR A 314 3.37 2.50 -4.46
N PHE A 315 3.14 3.29 -5.52
CA PHE A 315 1.81 3.64 -6.02
C PHE A 315 0.86 2.44 -6.27
N PRO A 316 1.26 1.35 -6.95
CA PRO A 316 0.37 0.19 -7.14
C PRO A 316 -0.06 -0.43 -5.82
N ARG A 317 0.89 -0.52 -4.88
CA ARG A 317 0.64 -1.10 -3.57
C ARG A 317 -0.27 -0.19 -2.74
N ALA A 318 0.05 1.10 -2.73
CA ALA A 318 -0.70 2.13 -2.02
C ALA A 318 -2.15 2.22 -2.49
N TRP A 319 -2.40 2.08 -3.79
CA TRP A 319 -3.75 2.08 -4.36
C TRP A 319 -4.54 0.83 -3.97
N MET A 320 -3.89 -0.35 -3.96
CA MET A 320 -4.51 -1.58 -3.45
C MET A 320 -4.85 -1.46 -1.95
N SER A 321 -3.95 -0.91 -1.14
CA SER A 321 -4.19 -0.67 0.30
C SER A 321 -5.29 0.38 0.53
N ALA A 322 -5.35 1.45 -0.26
CA ALA A 322 -6.45 2.42 -0.24
C ALA A 322 -7.78 1.73 -0.58
N GLY A 323 -7.80 0.88 -1.61
CA GLY A 323 -8.99 0.11 -1.98
C GLY A 323 -9.47 -0.87 -0.92
N ARG A 324 -8.56 -1.45 -0.12
CA ARG A 324 -8.96 -2.21 1.08
C ARG A 324 -9.64 -1.32 2.11
N ALA A 325 -9.04 -0.16 2.44
CA ALA A 325 -9.62 0.80 3.39
C ALA A 325 -11.02 1.28 2.94
N VAL A 326 -11.19 1.59 1.66
CA VAL A 326 -12.48 2.00 1.08
C VAL A 326 -13.52 0.89 1.18
N ARG A 327 -13.18 -0.35 0.77
CA ARG A 327 -14.11 -1.49 0.86
C ARG A 327 -14.53 -1.77 2.29
N LEU A 328 -13.61 -1.64 3.24
CA LEU A 328 -13.92 -1.77 4.67
C LEU A 328 -14.86 -0.65 5.13
N CYS A 329 -14.64 0.60 4.73
CA CYS A 329 -15.55 1.70 5.06
C CYS A 329 -16.96 1.45 4.51
N HIS A 330 -17.10 0.95 3.29
CA HIS A 330 -18.40 0.60 2.71
C HIS A 330 -19.05 -0.58 3.44
N MET A 331 -18.29 -1.65 3.72
CA MET A 331 -18.78 -2.81 4.47
C MET A 331 -19.30 -2.41 5.85
N LEU A 332 -18.62 -1.49 6.53
CA LEU A 332 -18.99 -0.96 7.85
C LEU A 332 -20.08 0.12 7.78
N GLY A 333 -20.49 0.57 6.59
CA GLY A 333 -21.48 1.63 6.40
C GLY A 333 -20.99 3.03 6.78
N LEU A 334 -19.67 3.27 6.85
CA LEU A 334 -19.11 4.54 7.31
C LEU A 334 -19.34 5.70 6.33
N ASN A 335 -19.74 5.44 5.08
CA ASN A 335 -20.11 6.45 4.10
C ASN A 335 -21.50 7.06 4.33
N ARG A 336 -22.31 6.47 5.23
CA ARG A 336 -23.71 6.87 5.47
C ARG A 336 -24.07 7.02 6.96
N LEU A 337 -23.10 7.43 7.79
CA LEU A 337 -23.25 7.51 9.25
C LEU A 337 -24.36 8.46 9.71
N ASP A 338 -24.57 9.54 8.96
CA ASP A 338 -25.53 10.61 9.29
C ASP A 338 -26.80 10.55 8.42
N GLY A 339 -26.89 9.56 7.53
CA GLY A 339 -28.05 9.35 6.68
C GLY A 339 -29.19 8.63 7.38
N VAL A 340 -30.37 8.64 6.76
CA VAL A 340 -31.46 7.75 7.17
C VAL A 340 -30.98 6.31 6.95
N GLY A 341 -30.82 5.57 8.03
CA GLY A 341 -30.37 4.19 7.98
C GLY A 341 -31.29 3.33 7.11
N LEU A 342 -30.73 2.34 6.45
CA LEU A 342 -31.54 1.26 5.88
C LEU A 342 -32.06 0.39 7.02
N ASP A 343 -33.28 -0.13 6.90
CA ASP A 343 -33.88 -1.12 7.83
C ASP A 343 -33.21 -2.51 7.70
N VAL A 344 -31.88 -2.56 7.64
CA VAL A 344 -31.09 -3.78 7.61
C VAL A 344 -30.02 -3.76 8.70
N LYS A 345 -29.72 -4.94 9.23
CA LYS A 345 -28.71 -5.15 10.26
C LYS A 345 -27.35 -4.68 9.76
N GLN A 346 -26.75 -3.73 10.48
CA GLN A 346 -25.40 -3.23 10.20
C GLN A 346 -24.33 -4.19 10.71
N CYS A 347 -23.14 -4.15 10.10
CA CYS A 347 -22.00 -4.99 10.47
C CYS A 347 -21.42 -4.67 11.85
N ILE A 348 -21.58 -3.42 12.30
CA ILE A 348 -21.11 -2.95 13.61
C ILE A 348 -22.26 -2.31 14.38
N ALA A 349 -22.18 -2.36 15.70
CA ALA A 349 -23.14 -1.69 16.58
C ALA A 349 -23.11 -0.16 16.36
N PRO A 350 -24.21 0.55 16.68
CA PRO A 350 -24.22 2.01 16.72
C PRO A 350 -23.07 2.57 17.60
N PRO A 351 -22.55 3.77 17.28
CA PRO A 351 -21.53 4.40 18.12
C PRO A 351 -22.05 4.63 19.54
N LYS A 352 -21.20 4.41 20.54
CA LYS A 352 -21.56 4.53 21.96
C LYS A 352 -21.71 5.98 22.41
N ASP A 353 -20.95 6.86 21.77
CA ASP A 353 -20.87 8.28 22.11
C ASP A 353 -20.52 9.11 20.86
N TRP A 354 -20.55 10.43 21.02
CA TRP A 354 -20.22 11.36 19.94
C TRP A 354 -18.78 11.20 19.45
N THR A 355 -17.82 10.95 20.35
CA THR A 355 -16.41 10.78 20.00
C THR A 355 -16.21 9.55 19.09
N GLU A 356 -16.93 8.46 19.34
CA GLU A 356 -16.87 7.26 18.50
C GLU A 356 -17.51 7.50 17.14
N LEU A 357 -18.64 8.23 17.10
CA LEU A 357 -19.25 8.65 15.84
C LEU A 357 -18.27 9.50 15.03
N GLU A 358 -17.62 10.48 15.67
CA GLU A 358 -16.67 11.37 15.03
C GLU A 358 -15.41 10.63 14.55
N GLU A 359 -14.93 9.63 15.31
CA GLU A 359 -13.83 8.74 14.90
C GLU A 359 -14.19 7.93 13.63
N ARG A 360 -15.43 7.43 13.55
CA ARG A 360 -15.96 6.75 12.37
C ARG A 360 -16.07 7.70 11.16
N ARG A 361 -16.54 8.94 11.36
CA ARG A 361 -16.57 9.97 10.28
C ARG A 361 -15.17 10.25 9.76
N ARG A 362 -14.21 10.51 10.66
CA ARG A 362 -12.81 10.81 10.32
C ARG A 362 -12.14 9.65 9.60
N THR A 363 -12.42 8.41 10.01
CA THR A 363 -11.92 7.20 9.34
C THR A 363 -12.43 7.11 7.89
N PHE A 364 -13.73 7.33 7.67
CA PHE A 364 -14.30 7.38 6.32
C PHE A 364 -13.64 8.46 5.45
N TRP A 365 -13.52 9.67 5.97
CA TRP A 365 -12.94 10.79 5.22
C TRP A 365 -11.44 10.64 4.94
N ALA A 366 -10.70 9.96 5.82
CA ALA A 366 -9.31 9.60 5.53
C ALA A 366 -9.21 8.59 4.39
N ALA A 367 -10.08 7.57 4.37
CA ALA A 367 -10.16 6.63 3.24
C ALA A 367 -10.57 7.34 1.94
N PHE A 368 -11.50 8.30 2.01
CA PHE A 368 -11.87 9.17 0.89
C PHE A 368 -10.67 9.96 0.36
N CYS A 369 -9.94 10.67 1.22
CA CYS A 369 -8.75 11.41 0.82
C CYS A 369 -7.69 10.48 0.20
N ASN A 370 -7.44 9.32 0.80
CA ASN A 370 -6.51 8.34 0.25
C ASN A 370 -6.94 7.89 -1.15
N ASP A 371 -8.21 7.56 -1.39
CA ASP A 371 -8.72 7.17 -2.72
C ASP A 371 -8.56 8.28 -3.78
N ARG A 372 -8.80 9.55 -3.41
CA ARG A 372 -8.64 10.70 -4.32
C ARG A 372 -7.18 10.94 -4.67
N TYR A 373 -6.31 11.02 -3.66
CA TYR A 373 -4.87 11.28 -3.87
C TYR A 373 -4.15 10.10 -4.53
N ALA A 374 -4.61 8.89 -4.26
CA ALA A 374 -4.20 7.68 -4.95
C ALA A 374 -4.42 7.77 -6.45
N SER A 375 -5.64 8.13 -6.83
CA SER A 375 -6.13 8.10 -8.19
C SER A 375 -5.52 9.22 -9.03
N ILE A 376 -5.30 10.42 -8.45
CA ILE A 376 -4.67 11.51 -9.21
C ILE A 376 -3.21 11.24 -9.55
N GLY A 377 -2.46 10.57 -8.65
CA GLY A 377 -1.06 10.26 -8.90
C GLY A 377 -0.84 9.20 -9.99
N THR A 378 -1.85 8.36 -10.26
CA THR A 378 -1.73 7.19 -11.15
C THR A 378 -2.63 7.25 -12.38
N GLY A 379 -3.65 8.11 -12.38
CA GLY A 379 -4.72 8.11 -13.38
C GLY A 379 -5.73 6.97 -13.23
N TRP A 380 -5.61 6.14 -12.18
CA TRP A 380 -6.55 5.03 -11.96
C TRP A 380 -7.90 5.52 -11.44
N PRO A 381 -8.98 4.74 -11.64
CA PRO A 381 -10.31 5.13 -11.18
C PRO A 381 -10.39 5.24 -9.66
N MET A 382 -11.13 6.26 -9.21
CA MET A 382 -11.58 6.41 -7.82
C MET A 382 -12.68 5.38 -7.51
N GLN A 383 -12.74 4.92 -6.26
CA GLN A 383 -13.68 3.89 -5.81
C GLN A 383 -14.92 4.44 -5.11
N ILE A 384 -14.85 5.64 -4.52
CA ILE A 384 -15.99 6.24 -3.82
C ILE A 384 -16.72 7.20 -4.77
N ASP A 385 -18.02 6.98 -5.03
CA ASP A 385 -18.89 7.97 -5.65
C ASP A 385 -19.34 8.99 -4.60
N GLU A 386 -19.25 10.29 -4.92
CA GLU A 386 -19.69 11.36 -4.03
C GLU A 386 -21.20 11.32 -3.76
N LYS A 387 -22.00 10.73 -4.65
CA LYS A 387 -23.46 10.60 -4.49
C LYS A 387 -23.85 9.64 -3.38
N ASP A 388 -22.97 8.70 -3.03
CA ASP A 388 -23.21 7.69 -1.99
C ASP A 388 -22.82 8.18 -0.58
N ILE A 389 -22.40 9.44 -0.46
CA ILE A 389 -21.91 10.02 0.79
C ILE A 389 -23.06 10.73 1.51
N MET A 390 -23.44 10.19 2.66
CA MET A 390 -24.35 10.86 3.61
C MET A 390 -23.61 11.26 4.90
N THR A 391 -22.41 10.75 5.13
CA THR A 391 -21.57 11.11 6.29
C THR A 391 -21.15 12.57 6.24
N HIS A 392 -21.34 13.28 7.35
CA HIS A 392 -20.96 14.69 7.48
C HIS A 392 -19.44 14.85 7.62
N LEU A 393 -18.94 16.04 7.30
CA LEU A 393 -17.53 16.42 7.39
C LEU A 393 -17.01 16.42 8.85
N PRO A 394 -15.71 16.19 9.09
CA PRO A 394 -15.17 16.21 10.43
C PRO A 394 -15.31 17.57 11.12
N SER A 395 -15.62 17.52 12.41
CA SER A 395 -15.63 18.67 13.32
C SER A 395 -14.22 19.21 13.57
N SER A 396 -14.05 20.28 14.34
CA SER A 396 -12.72 20.79 14.69
C SER A 396 -11.92 19.77 15.50
N ASP A 397 -10.59 19.79 15.33
CA ASP A 397 -9.69 18.88 16.05
C ASP A 397 -9.73 19.10 17.57
N ASP A 398 -9.87 20.35 18.02
CA ASP A 398 -10.07 20.69 19.43
C ASP A 398 -11.34 20.08 20.02
N ALA A 399 -12.43 20.07 19.25
CA ALA A 399 -13.68 19.47 19.70
C ALA A 399 -13.58 17.94 19.75
N PHE A 400 -12.91 17.34 18.76
CA PHE A 400 -12.65 15.91 18.73
C PHE A 400 -11.80 15.47 19.92
N GLU A 401 -10.67 16.12 20.17
CA GLU A 401 -9.75 15.81 21.28
C GLU A 401 -10.39 16.03 22.65
N ALA A 402 -11.23 17.07 22.80
CA ALA A 402 -11.96 17.33 24.03
C ALA A 402 -13.23 16.46 24.20
N GLY A 403 -13.58 15.63 23.22
CA GLY A 403 -14.83 14.86 23.20
C GLY A 403 -16.09 15.73 23.25
N ARG A 404 -16.05 16.95 22.71
CA ARG A 404 -17.13 17.93 22.79
C ARG A 404 -18.03 17.86 21.54
N PRO A 405 -19.33 17.53 21.69
CA PRO A 405 -20.25 17.51 20.57
C PRO A 405 -20.35 18.86 19.86
N THR A 406 -20.11 18.86 18.55
CA THR A 406 -20.28 20.03 17.69
C THR A 406 -21.14 19.70 16.48
N LYS A 407 -21.82 20.72 15.94
CA LYS A 407 -22.56 20.60 14.70
C LYS A 407 -21.59 20.38 13.55
N SER A 408 -21.89 19.39 12.73
CA SER A 408 -21.16 19.04 11.53
C SER A 408 -22.05 19.23 10.29
N PHE A 409 -21.45 19.30 9.11
CA PHE A 409 -22.09 19.70 7.85
C PHE A 409 -21.79 18.70 6.73
N THR A 410 -22.69 18.58 5.76
CA THR A 410 -22.44 17.78 4.57
C THR A 410 -21.37 18.41 3.67
N LEU A 411 -20.73 17.61 2.81
CA LEU A 411 -19.80 18.10 1.78
C LEU A 411 -20.46 19.16 0.88
N LYS A 412 -21.75 19.01 0.57
CA LYS A 412 -22.51 19.94 -0.26
C LYS A 412 -22.70 21.29 0.44
N GLU A 413 -23.11 21.29 1.70
CA GLU A 413 -23.30 22.52 2.48
C GLU A 413 -21.99 23.28 2.68
N ALA A 414 -20.89 22.57 2.90
CA ALA A 414 -19.56 23.15 3.08
C ALA A 414 -19.02 23.89 1.84
N LEU A 415 -19.49 23.53 0.66
CA LEU A 415 -19.18 24.22 -0.60
C LEU A 415 -20.06 25.47 -0.84
N THR A 416 -20.96 25.81 0.08
CA THR A 416 -21.79 27.02 0.00
C THR A 416 -21.20 28.15 0.85
N PRO A 417 -21.49 29.43 0.54
CA PRO A 417 -21.03 30.56 1.34
C PRO A 417 -21.48 30.51 2.82
N HIS A 418 -22.57 29.79 3.12
CA HIS A 418 -23.08 29.64 4.48
C HIS A 418 -22.31 28.61 5.31
N GLY A 419 -21.79 27.55 4.67
CA GLY A 419 -21.02 26.50 5.34
C GLY A 419 -19.53 26.82 5.52
N ALA A 420 -18.96 27.66 4.64
CA ALA A 420 -17.54 27.98 4.62
C ALA A 420 -16.96 28.54 5.96
N PRO A 421 -17.67 29.38 6.73
CA PRO A 421 -17.15 29.87 8.01
C PRO A 421 -16.96 28.79 9.08
N SER A 422 -17.66 27.66 8.96
CA SER A 422 -17.66 26.57 9.96
C SER A 422 -16.67 25.45 9.62
N LEU A 423 -15.80 25.64 8.62
CA LEU A 423 -14.86 24.63 8.19
C LEU A 423 -13.78 24.35 9.25
N SER A 424 -13.58 23.08 9.58
CA SER A 424 -12.39 22.61 10.28
C SER A 424 -11.20 22.51 9.32
N SER A 425 -9.98 22.63 9.85
CA SER A 425 -8.72 22.48 9.10
C SER A 425 -8.75 21.22 8.22
N TYR A 426 -9.19 20.10 8.77
CA TYR A 426 -9.29 18.82 8.07
C TYR A 426 -10.44 18.77 7.05
N ALA A 427 -11.57 19.44 7.30
CA ALA A 427 -12.62 19.62 6.29
C ALA A 427 -12.10 20.36 5.04
N GLY A 428 -11.18 21.31 5.20
CA GLY A 428 -10.48 21.95 4.07
C GLY A 428 -9.73 20.95 3.18
N VAL A 429 -8.99 20.02 3.80
CA VAL A 429 -8.28 18.95 3.08
C VAL A 429 -9.25 18.09 2.28
N ILE A 430 -10.37 17.71 2.88
CA ILE A 430 -11.40 16.88 2.26
C ILE A 430 -12.08 17.57 1.08
N ILE A 431 -12.41 18.86 1.23
CA ILE A 431 -12.96 19.67 0.14
C ILE A 431 -11.98 19.70 -1.02
N MET A 432 -10.69 19.91 -0.75
CA MET A 432 -9.68 19.89 -1.80
C MET A 432 -9.54 18.51 -2.45
N ALA A 433 -9.59 17.42 -1.68
CA ALA A 433 -9.61 16.06 -2.23
C ALA A 433 -10.81 15.82 -3.16
N ALA A 434 -11.99 16.36 -2.83
CA ALA A 434 -13.18 16.29 -3.69
C ALA A 434 -12.99 17.09 -4.98
N LEU A 435 -12.49 18.33 -4.91
CA LEU A 435 -12.22 19.15 -6.09
C LEU A 435 -11.16 18.53 -7.01
N VAL A 436 -10.11 17.96 -6.41
CA VAL A 436 -9.09 17.16 -7.10
C VAL A 436 -9.71 15.96 -7.83
N GLY A 437 -10.61 15.22 -7.16
CA GLY A 437 -11.31 14.09 -7.77
C GLY A 437 -12.19 14.50 -8.95
N ARG A 438 -12.90 15.63 -8.83
CA ARG A 438 -13.71 16.18 -9.93
C ARG A 438 -12.85 16.62 -11.12
N ASN A 439 -11.70 17.24 -10.87
CA ASN A 439 -10.72 17.56 -11.91
C ASN A 439 -10.22 16.30 -12.63
N LEU A 440 -9.93 15.22 -11.89
CA LEU A 440 -9.49 13.95 -12.47
C LEU A 440 -10.55 13.36 -13.40
N LEU A 441 -11.82 13.37 -12.97
CA LEU A 441 -12.95 12.92 -13.79
C LEU A 441 -13.13 13.78 -15.05
N HIS A 442 -13.00 15.10 -14.93
CA HIS A 442 -13.04 16.00 -16.08
C HIS A 442 -11.95 15.69 -17.11
N LEU A 443 -10.74 15.35 -16.66
CA LEU A 443 -9.60 15.08 -17.53
C LEU A 443 -9.69 13.70 -18.20
N HIS A 444 -10.12 12.66 -17.48
CA HIS A 444 -9.99 11.26 -17.93
C HIS A 444 -11.30 10.61 -18.40
N ARG A 445 -12.46 11.22 -18.15
CA ARG A 445 -13.76 10.69 -18.58
C ARG A 445 -14.49 11.71 -19.45
N PRO A 446 -14.17 11.79 -20.75
CA PRO A 446 -15.02 12.50 -21.70
C PRO A 446 -16.35 11.75 -21.83
N ASP A 447 -17.45 12.49 -21.92
CA ASP A 447 -18.76 11.90 -22.19
C ASP A 447 -18.85 11.55 -23.70
N GLU A 448 -19.58 10.48 -24.04
CA GLU A 448 -19.74 10.09 -25.45
C GLU A 448 -20.46 11.19 -26.23
N GLY A 449 -19.83 11.67 -27.32
CA GLY A 449 -20.39 12.71 -28.18
C GLY A 449 -20.12 14.15 -27.75
N GLU A 450 -19.21 14.40 -26.79
CA GLU A 450 -18.80 15.77 -26.45
C GLU A 450 -18.12 16.48 -27.64
N ASP A 451 -18.65 17.67 -28.02
CA ASP A 451 -17.97 18.58 -28.93
C ASP A 451 -16.99 19.47 -28.15
N ASP A 452 -15.73 19.04 -28.11
CA ASP A 452 -14.63 19.79 -27.51
C ASP A 452 -14.15 20.98 -28.36
N SER A 453 -14.57 21.05 -29.64
CA SER A 453 -14.13 22.07 -30.58
C SER A 453 -14.91 23.38 -30.46
N ASP A 454 -16.14 23.31 -29.95
CA ASP A 454 -16.92 24.51 -29.64
C ASP A 454 -16.53 25.05 -28.26
N TYR A 455 -15.73 26.12 -28.23
CA TYR A 455 -15.32 26.79 -27.00
C TYR A 455 -16.49 27.38 -26.19
N GLU A 456 -17.56 27.82 -26.85
CA GLU A 456 -18.68 28.52 -26.22
C GLU A 456 -19.73 27.55 -25.69
N LYS A 457 -20.07 26.53 -26.49
CA LYS A 457 -21.19 25.60 -26.21
C LYS A 457 -20.74 24.16 -25.92
N GLY A 458 -19.47 23.83 -26.16
CA GLY A 458 -18.93 22.51 -25.90
C GLY A 458 -19.08 22.11 -24.43
N GLU A 459 -19.52 20.88 -24.21
CA GLU A 459 -19.80 20.34 -22.87
C GLU A 459 -18.55 20.32 -21.98
N PHE A 460 -17.40 19.98 -22.55
CA PHE A 460 -16.11 20.11 -21.89
C PHE A 460 -15.87 21.52 -21.36
N TRP A 461 -16.05 22.55 -22.19
CA TRP A 461 -15.78 23.94 -21.81
C TRP A 461 -16.81 24.47 -20.81
N ARG A 462 -18.06 24.03 -20.91
CA ARG A 462 -19.10 24.30 -19.90
C ARG A 462 -18.72 23.71 -18.55
N ARG A 463 -18.30 22.44 -18.49
CA ARG A 463 -17.82 21.78 -17.26
C ARG A 463 -16.55 22.45 -16.74
N HIS A 464 -15.61 22.79 -17.61
CA HIS A 464 -14.36 23.47 -17.26
C HIS A 464 -14.62 24.81 -16.54
N ARG A 465 -15.44 25.68 -17.15
CA ARG A 465 -15.85 26.96 -16.56
C ARG A 465 -16.60 26.77 -15.24
N HIS A 466 -17.44 25.74 -15.14
CA HIS A 466 -18.13 25.42 -13.90
C HIS A 466 -17.16 25.07 -12.77
N MET A 467 -16.16 24.22 -13.03
CA MET A 467 -15.15 23.88 -12.01
C MET A 467 -14.24 25.05 -11.66
N ASP A 468 -13.84 25.87 -12.63
CA ASP A 468 -13.05 27.07 -12.37
C ASP A 468 -13.80 28.06 -11.46
N ASN A 469 -15.10 28.24 -11.71
CA ASN A 469 -15.98 29.03 -10.83
C ASN A 469 -16.08 28.43 -9.42
N ILE A 470 -16.17 27.10 -9.27
CA ILE A 470 -16.17 26.47 -7.95
C ILE A 470 -14.84 26.72 -7.23
N LEU A 471 -13.71 26.58 -7.92
CA LEU A 471 -12.39 26.86 -7.34
C LEU A 471 -12.30 28.31 -6.89
N LEU A 472 -12.64 29.27 -7.75
CA LEU A 472 -12.62 30.69 -7.42
C LEU A 472 -13.51 31.01 -6.22
N ASN A 473 -14.75 30.51 -6.21
CA ASN A 473 -15.69 30.72 -5.09
C ASN A 473 -15.18 30.09 -3.79
N THR A 474 -14.51 28.93 -3.87
CA THR A 474 -13.89 28.28 -2.71
C THR A 474 -12.83 29.19 -2.10
N VAL A 475 -11.92 29.76 -2.93
CA VAL A 475 -10.90 30.71 -2.46
C VAL A 475 -11.51 31.96 -1.82
N MET A 476 -12.52 32.53 -2.48
CA MET A 476 -13.17 33.76 -2.02
C MET A 476 -13.93 33.56 -0.71
N SER A 477 -14.50 32.38 -0.51
CA SER A 477 -15.29 32.01 0.67
C SER A 477 -14.44 31.50 1.85
N LEU A 478 -13.11 31.32 1.67
CA LEU A 478 -12.25 30.89 2.77
C LEU A 478 -12.33 31.88 3.93
N PRO A 479 -12.54 31.41 5.16
CA PRO A 479 -12.58 32.30 6.31
C PRO A 479 -11.17 32.81 6.67
N PRO A 480 -11.03 33.92 7.41
CA PRO A 480 -9.74 34.59 7.63
C PRO A 480 -8.64 33.71 8.21
N GLN A 481 -9.01 32.73 9.05
CA GLN A 481 -8.08 31.77 9.65
C GLN A 481 -7.53 30.73 8.66
N PHE A 482 -8.22 30.50 7.52
CA PHE A 482 -7.73 29.64 6.43
C PHE A 482 -6.82 30.38 5.45
N LYS A 483 -6.79 31.71 5.47
CA LYS A 483 -5.94 32.50 4.58
C LYS A 483 -4.53 32.58 5.14
N LEU A 484 -3.54 32.51 4.26
CA LEU A 484 -2.14 32.73 4.63
C LEU A 484 -1.84 34.24 4.67
N PRO A 485 -1.00 34.72 5.60
CA PRO A 485 -0.17 33.94 6.55
C PRO A 485 -0.88 33.52 7.86
N ASN A 486 -2.13 33.93 8.10
CA ASN A 486 -2.80 33.69 9.39
C ASN A 486 -2.84 32.21 9.80
N GLY A 487 -3.12 31.31 8.85
CA GLY A 487 -3.21 29.88 9.08
C GLY A 487 -1.91 29.09 8.91
N ILE A 488 -0.74 29.75 8.83
CA ILE A 488 0.52 29.10 8.45
C ILE A 488 0.98 28.00 9.41
N MET A 489 0.64 28.09 10.69
CA MET A 489 1.02 27.11 11.70
C MET A 489 0.27 25.78 11.57
N ASN A 490 -0.84 25.74 10.82
CA ASN A 490 -1.63 24.54 10.65
C ASN A 490 -1.30 23.86 9.31
N PRO A 491 -0.72 22.65 9.31
CA PRO A 491 -0.28 21.98 8.08
C PRO A 491 -1.43 21.70 7.11
N ASN A 492 -2.64 21.43 7.60
CA ASN A 492 -3.83 21.21 6.76
C ASN A 492 -4.27 22.49 6.05
N ILE A 493 -4.12 23.66 6.69
CA ILE A 493 -4.45 24.95 6.07
C ILE A 493 -3.43 25.30 5.00
N VAL A 494 -2.14 25.10 5.28
CA VAL A 494 -1.06 25.24 4.28
C VAL A 494 -1.35 24.31 3.09
N PHE A 495 -1.61 23.03 3.36
CA PHE A 495 -1.91 22.04 2.34
C PHE A 495 -3.15 22.42 1.51
N THR A 496 -4.21 22.92 2.14
CA THR A 496 -5.43 23.40 1.47
C THR A 496 -5.10 24.55 0.50
N ASN A 497 -4.36 25.57 0.95
CA ASN A 497 -3.96 26.71 0.09
C ASN A 497 -3.06 26.26 -1.07
N MET A 498 -2.13 25.35 -0.83
CA MET A 498 -1.29 24.79 -1.89
C MET A 498 -2.12 24.00 -2.91
N ASN A 499 -3.04 23.16 -2.45
CA ASN A 499 -3.89 22.34 -3.33
C ASN A 499 -4.85 23.19 -4.17
N ILE A 500 -5.31 24.35 -3.68
CA ILE A 500 -6.13 25.27 -4.47
C ILE A 500 -5.40 25.65 -5.75
N HIS A 501 -4.15 26.08 -5.63
CA HIS A 501 -3.33 26.45 -6.78
C HIS A 501 -2.98 25.24 -7.65
N THR A 502 -2.77 24.07 -7.06
CA THR A 502 -2.53 22.88 -7.87
C THR A 502 -3.76 22.46 -8.67
N CYS A 503 -4.96 22.51 -8.09
CA CYS A 503 -6.21 22.30 -8.82
C CYS A 503 -6.34 23.25 -10.01
N THR A 504 -6.00 24.53 -9.83
CA THR A 504 -5.97 25.53 -10.94
C THR A 504 -5.01 25.08 -12.04
N ILE A 505 -3.80 24.63 -11.70
CA ILE A 505 -2.82 24.15 -12.69
C ILE A 505 -3.37 22.93 -13.44
N CYS A 506 -3.86 21.89 -12.74
CA CYS A 506 -4.39 20.68 -13.36
C CYS A 506 -5.55 20.99 -14.31
N LEU A 507 -6.46 21.86 -13.88
CA LEU A 507 -7.64 22.24 -14.65
C LEU A 507 -7.23 22.97 -15.94
N HIS A 508 -6.39 24.01 -15.84
CA HIS A 508 -5.99 24.81 -17.00
C HIS A 508 -5.02 24.09 -17.94
N GLN A 509 -4.27 23.10 -17.48
CA GLN A 509 -3.49 22.25 -18.37
C GLN A 509 -4.38 21.43 -19.32
N ALA A 510 -5.51 20.92 -18.81
CA ALA A 510 -6.50 20.25 -19.66
C ALA A 510 -7.03 21.22 -20.74
N ALA A 511 -7.33 22.46 -20.36
CA ALA A 511 -7.77 23.49 -21.31
C ALA A 511 -6.69 23.84 -22.35
N ILE A 512 -5.42 23.98 -21.96
CA ILE A 512 -4.32 24.22 -22.91
C ILE A 512 -4.24 23.08 -23.92
N PHE A 513 -4.26 21.83 -23.44
CA PHE A 513 -4.20 20.66 -24.31
C PHE A 513 -5.36 20.63 -25.31
N LYS A 514 -6.59 20.87 -24.86
CA LYS A 514 -7.78 20.90 -25.74
C LYS A 514 -7.72 22.08 -26.71
N ALA A 515 -7.36 23.28 -26.24
CA ALA A 515 -7.25 24.45 -27.10
C ALA A 515 -6.22 24.25 -28.23
N ASP A 516 -5.07 23.68 -27.91
CA ASP A 516 -4.02 23.41 -28.89
C ASP A 516 -4.45 22.26 -29.84
N LYS A 517 -5.08 21.20 -29.33
CA LYS A 517 -5.59 20.07 -30.13
C LYS A 517 -6.65 20.48 -31.15
N TYR A 518 -7.61 21.32 -30.75
CA TYR A 518 -8.72 21.78 -31.60
C TYR A 518 -8.43 23.12 -32.30
N LYS A 519 -7.20 23.65 -32.19
CA LYS A 519 -6.75 24.90 -32.82
C LYS A 519 -7.68 26.09 -32.50
N LEU A 520 -8.11 26.17 -31.24
CA LEU A 520 -8.93 27.27 -30.75
C LEU A 520 -8.16 28.62 -30.79
N PRO A 521 -8.86 29.77 -30.65
CA PRO A 521 -8.20 31.06 -30.60
C PRO A 521 -7.06 31.11 -29.58
N SER A 522 -5.92 31.68 -29.98
CA SER A 522 -4.72 31.72 -29.13
C SER A 522 -4.92 32.40 -27.78
N SER A 523 -5.96 33.24 -27.64
CA SER A 523 -6.37 33.86 -26.37
C SER A 523 -6.70 32.82 -25.29
N VAL A 524 -7.37 31.72 -25.65
CA VAL A 524 -7.79 30.67 -24.70
C VAL A 524 -6.58 29.96 -24.08
N SER A 525 -5.64 29.53 -24.93
CA SER A 525 -4.39 28.88 -24.50
C SER A 525 -3.51 29.85 -23.71
N LYS A 526 -3.42 31.13 -24.13
CA LYS A 526 -2.67 32.18 -23.41
C LYS A 526 -3.24 32.47 -22.01
N GLU A 527 -4.56 32.62 -21.88
CA GLU A 527 -5.20 32.85 -20.58
C GLU A 527 -4.95 31.69 -19.62
N SER A 528 -5.15 30.45 -20.09
CA SER A 528 -4.91 29.26 -19.27
C SER A 528 -3.45 29.13 -18.85
N LYS A 529 -2.49 29.46 -19.73
CA LYS A 529 -1.06 29.51 -19.39
C LYS A 529 -0.77 30.55 -18.32
N TYR A 530 -1.35 31.74 -18.42
CA TYR A 530 -1.20 32.79 -17.40
C TYR A 530 -1.70 32.33 -16.03
N ARG A 531 -2.86 31.66 -15.98
CA ARG A 531 -3.44 31.09 -14.74
C ARG A 531 -2.48 30.06 -14.12
N CYS A 532 -1.94 29.14 -14.91
CA CYS A 532 -0.98 28.15 -14.43
C CYS A 532 0.29 28.79 -13.84
N VAL A 533 0.87 29.78 -14.54
CA VAL A 533 2.08 30.48 -14.08
C VAL A 533 1.82 31.24 -12.79
N SER A 534 0.69 31.93 -12.70
CA SER A 534 0.29 32.65 -11.48
C SER A 534 0.12 31.68 -10.30
N ALA A 535 -0.58 30.56 -10.51
CA ALA A 535 -0.76 29.53 -9.49
C ALA A 535 0.57 28.90 -9.03
N ALA A 536 1.49 28.61 -9.96
CA ALA A 536 2.82 28.09 -9.63
C ALA A 536 3.66 29.10 -8.82
N ALA A 537 3.55 30.40 -9.14
CA ALA A 537 4.19 31.46 -8.37
C ALA A 537 3.64 31.53 -6.93
N GLN A 538 2.33 31.37 -6.74
CA GLN A 538 1.72 31.31 -5.40
C GLN A 538 2.17 30.08 -4.61
N ILE A 539 2.22 28.90 -5.23
CA ILE A 539 2.78 27.69 -4.59
C ILE A 539 4.21 27.96 -4.11
N THR A 540 5.04 28.56 -4.97
CA THR A 540 6.42 28.91 -4.63
C THR A 540 6.50 29.89 -3.47
N ALA A 541 5.60 30.89 -3.42
CA ALA A 541 5.51 31.83 -2.31
C ALA A 541 5.14 31.12 -1.00
N ILE A 542 4.16 30.21 -1.03
CA ILE A 542 3.78 29.39 0.14
C ILE A 542 4.96 28.53 0.61
N MET A 543 5.64 27.84 -0.31
CA MET A 543 6.83 27.04 0.00
C MET A 543 7.94 27.86 0.67
N LYS A 544 8.16 29.10 0.22
CA LYS A 544 9.13 30.01 0.85
C LYS A 544 8.70 30.44 2.25
N MET A 545 7.40 30.68 2.47
CA MET A 545 6.87 31.05 3.79
C MET A 545 7.04 29.93 4.83
N ILE A 546 6.88 28.66 4.42
CA ILE A 546 7.02 27.50 5.31
C ILE A 546 8.47 27.00 5.44
N GLY A 547 9.38 27.42 4.57
CA GLY A 547 10.77 26.92 4.53
C GLY A 547 11.58 27.17 5.81
N SER A 548 11.09 28.02 6.72
CA SER A 548 11.68 28.25 8.05
C SER A 548 11.10 27.34 9.15
N GLN A 549 10.10 26.51 8.86
CA GLN A 549 9.43 25.63 9.81
C GLN A 549 9.92 24.17 9.72
N ASP A 550 9.65 23.37 10.76
CA ASP A 550 9.97 21.94 10.79
C ASP A 550 9.20 21.19 9.67
N MET A 551 9.90 20.95 8.56
CA MET A 551 9.40 20.28 7.35
C MET A 551 8.92 18.84 7.59
N THR A 552 9.19 18.24 8.76
CA THR A 552 8.71 16.90 9.11
C THR A 552 7.17 16.85 9.23
N SER A 553 6.53 17.93 9.66
CA SER A 553 5.07 18.06 9.74
C SER A 553 4.39 18.19 8.36
N VAL A 554 5.05 18.87 7.41
CA VAL A 554 4.57 19.05 6.03
C VAL A 554 4.83 17.79 5.18
N SER A 555 5.74 16.92 5.63
CA SER A 555 6.24 15.75 4.88
C SER A 555 5.19 14.69 4.53
N LEU A 556 4.02 14.66 5.16
CA LEU A 556 2.94 13.75 4.79
C LEU A 556 2.14 14.20 3.56
N SER A 557 2.38 15.44 3.09
CA SER A 557 1.81 15.99 1.86
C SER A 557 2.53 15.51 0.59
N ILE A 558 3.21 14.36 0.60
CA ILE A 558 3.93 13.79 -0.55
C ILE A 558 3.13 13.66 -1.85
N PRO A 559 1.77 13.56 -1.87
CA PRO A 559 1.02 13.74 -3.11
C PRO A 559 1.43 15.01 -3.86
N PHE A 560 1.80 16.08 -3.16
CA PHE A 560 2.20 17.38 -3.73
C PHE A 560 3.53 17.36 -4.51
N LYS A 561 4.54 16.62 -4.05
CA LYS A 561 5.83 16.51 -4.76
C LYS A 561 5.67 15.81 -6.11
N TYR A 562 4.75 14.84 -6.18
CA TYR A 562 4.41 14.14 -7.43
C TYR A 562 3.38 14.86 -8.27
N LEU A 563 2.40 15.52 -7.66
CA LEU A 563 1.43 16.34 -8.37
C LEU A 563 2.10 17.53 -9.04
N ILE A 564 3.29 17.96 -8.60
CA ILE A 564 4.12 18.89 -9.36
C ILE A 564 4.97 18.15 -10.42
N SER A 565 5.62 17.03 -10.06
CA SER A 565 6.54 16.33 -10.99
C SER A 565 5.90 15.56 -12.15
N ASN A 566 4.60 15.25 -12.08
CA ASN A 566 3.86 14.56 -13.16
C ASN A 566 2.96 15.52 -13.96
N ILE A 567 2.84 16.77 -13.52
CA ILE A 567 1.96 17.80 -14.10
C ILE A 567 2.82 18.87 -14.76
N VAL A 568 3.99 19.20 -14.22
CA VAL A 568 5.05 19.98 -14.89
C VAL A 568 5.95 19.01 -15.66
#